data_AF-A0A3B9VZ79-F1
#
_entry.id   AF-A0A3B9VZ79-F1
#
_cell.length_a   1.000
_cell.length_b   1.000
_cell.length_c   1.000
_cell.angle_alpha   90.00
_cell.angle_beta   90.00
_cell.angle_gamma   90.00
#
_symmetry.space_group_name_H-M   'P 1'
#
loop_
_entity.id
_entity.type
_entity.pdbx_description
1 polymer ?
#
loop_
_entity_poly.entity_id
_entity_poly.type
_entity_poly.pdbx_seq_one_letter_code
_entity_poly.pdbx_strand_id
1 'polypeptide(L)'
;MSILLAGCGDLGTEAGLRFAAAGHRVVGWRRSPDKLPSAIEGVAADLSAADLPPVPADTTAVVVALAADSPTEEVYRAAYVHGLSHVLDALERDG
;
A
#
# COMPACT_ATOMS: atom_id res chain seq x y z
N MET A 1 7.57 15.31 2.34
CA MET A 1 7.39 14.19 1.39
C MET A 1 6.12 13.46 1.80
N SER A 2 5.29 13.12 0.82
CA SER A 2 4.13 12.24 1.00
C SER A 2 4.53 10.85 0.54
N ILE A 3 4.24 9.83 1.36
CA ILE A 3 4.64 8.44 1.12
C ILE A 3 3.38 7.59 1.07
N LEU A 4 3.21 6.85 -0.01
CA LEU A 4 2.16 5.84 -0.15
C LEU A 4 2.70 4.46 0.23
N LEU A 5 2.00 3.76 1.12
CA LEU A 5 2.26 2.37 1.47
C LEU A 5 1.26 1.46 0.76
N ALA A 6 1.70 0.75 -0.27
CA ALA A 6 0.94 -0.29 -0.94
C ALA A 6 1.19 -1.63 -0.21
N GLY A 7 0.33 -1.92 0.76
CA GLY A 7 0.43 -3.11 1.60
C GLY A 7 0.84 -2.74 3.01
N CYS A 8 -0.13 -2.70 3.91
CA CYS A 8 0.09 -2.33 5.31
C CYS A 8 -0.06 -3.55 6.24
N GLY A 9 0.73 -4.60 5.99
CA GLY A 9 0.96 -5.67 6.97
C GLY A 9 1.87 -5.19 8.11
N ASP A 10 2.52 -6.10 8.82
CA ASP A 10 3.40 -5.75 9.94
C ASP A 10 4.55 -4.83 9.48
N LEU A 11 5.30 -5.26 8.45
CA LEU A 11 6.42 -4.49 7.90
C LEU A 11 5.99 -3.13 7.34
N GLY A 12 4.91 -3.10 6.54
CA GLY A 12 4.41 -1.85 5.96
C GLY A 12 3.96 -0.86 7.03
N THR A 13 3.27 -1.33 8.06
CA THR A 13 2.83 -0.49 9.18
C THR A 13 4.02 0.07 9.95
N GLU A 14 5.01 -0.76 10.26
CA GLU A 14 6.23 -0.34 10.95
C GLU A 14 7.08 0.65 10.15
N ALA A 15 7.16 0.48 8.82
CA ALA A 15 7.79 1.47 7.94
C ALA A 15 7.02 2.80 7.98
N GLY A 16 5.68 2.74 7.88
CA GLY A 16 4.80 3.90 7.97
C GLY A 16 4.96 4.71 9.25
N LEU A 17 5.03 4.03 10.40
CA LEU A 17 5.25 4.67 11.69
C LEU A 17 6.60 5.40 11.73
N ARG A 18 7.66 4.84 11.16
CA ARG A 18 8.99 5.49 11.09
C ARG A 18 8.97 6.71 10.18
N PHE A 19 8.28 6.64 9.04
CA PHE A 19 8.12 7.79 8.15
C PHE A 19 7.29 8.91 8.80
N ALA A 20 6.20 8.57 9.48
CA ALA A 20 5.39 9.52 10.21
C ALA A 20 6.19 10.19 11.34
N ALA A 21 6.98 9.41 12.09
CA ALA A 21 7.87 9.93 13.14
C ALA A 21 8.95 10.87 12.58
N ALA A 22 9.36 10.68 11.33
CA ALA A 22 10.27 11.58 10.61
C ALA A 22 9.60 12.83 10.03
N GLY A 23 8.29 13.02 10.25
CA GLY A 23 7.53 14.19 9.81
C GLY A 23 6.99 14.10 8.37
N HIS A 24 6.95 12.90 7.78
CA HIS A 24 6.31 12.68 6.48
C HIS A 24 4.81 12.43 6.64
N ARG A 25 4.01 12.85 5.64
CA ARG A 25 2.63 12.39 5.52
C ARG A 25 2.67 10.97 4.97
N VAL A 26 1.90 10.06 5.58
CA VAL A 26 1.87 8.64 5.20
C VAL A 26 0.44 8.24 4.92
N VAL A 27 0.19 7.76 3.70
CA VAL A 27 -1.08 7.18 3.28
C VAL A 27 -0.88 5.67 3.16
N GLY A 28 -1.79 4.89 3.74
CA GLY A 28 -1.72 3.43 3.77
C GLY A 28 -2.90 2.77 3.07
N TRP A 29 -2.62 2.00 2.02
CA TRP A 29 -3.59 1.14 1.37
C TRP A 29 -3.72 -0.19 2.12
N ARG A 30 -4.93 -0.48 2.63
CA ARG A 30 -5.23 -1.70 3.38
C ARG A 30 -6.70 -2.09 3.21
N ARG A 31 -6.98 -3.41 3.16
CA ARG A 31 -8.36 -3.96 3.12
C ARG A 31 -9.22 -3.49 4.31
N SER A 32 -8.61 -3.36 5.48
CA SER A 32 -9.26 -2.87 6.72
C SER A 32 -8.47 -1.67 7.25
N PRO A 33 -8.68 -0.46 6.73
CA PRO A 33 -7.90 0.73 7.08
C PRO A 33 -8.04 1.11 8.56
N ASP A 34 -9.18 0.80 9.21
CA ASP A 34 -9.40 1.06 10.64
C ASP A 34 -8.44 0.31 11.57
N LYS A 35 -7.69 -0.69 11.06
CA LYS A 35 -6.65 -1.40 11.80
C LYS A 35 -5.30 -0.68 11.80
N LEU A 36 -5.16 0.42 11.05
CA LEU A 36 -3.94 1.19 10.99
C LEU A 36 -3.81 2.11 12.21
N PRO A 37 -2.59 2.32 12.73
CA PRO A 37 -2.34 3.36 13.70
C PRO A 37 -2.76 4.73 13.17
N SER A 38 -3.24 5.61 14.05
CA SER A 38 -3.74 6.95 13.68
C SER A 38 -2.70 7.86 13.02
N ALA A 39 -1.41 7.51 13.10
CA ALA A 39 -0.33 8.20 12.42
C ALA A 39 -0.29 7.93 10.90
N ILE A 40 -1.05 6.95 10.41
CA ILE A 40 -1.15 6.58 9.00
C ILE A 40 -2.57 6.88 8.52
N GLU A 41 -2.69 7.65 7.44
CA GLU A 41 -3.97 7.91 6.78
C GLU A 41 -4.41 6.66 6.02
N GLY A 42 -5.34 5.90 6.61
CA GLY A 42 -5.82 4.66 6.05
C GLY A 42 -6.82 4.86 4.92
N VAL A 43 -6.58 4.19 3.78
CA VAL A 43 -7.53 4.12 2.65
C VAL A 43 -7.83 2.66 2.35
N ALA A 44 -9.12 2.35 2.20
CA ALA A 44 -9.57 1.00 1.87
C ALA A 44 -9.08 0.62 0.45
N ALA A 45 -8.33 -0.46 0.36
CA ALA A 45 -7.83 -0.99 -0.91
C ALA A 45 -7.58 -2.50 -0.80
N ASP A 46 -7.98 -3.24 -1.83
CA ASP A 46 -7.55 -4.62 -2.05
C ASP A 46 -6.58 -4.65 -3.23
N LEU A 47 -5.30 -4.87 -2.94
CA LEU A 47 -4.25 -4.86 -3.96
C LEU A 47 -4.35 -6.05 -4.92
N SER A 48 -5.12 -7.10 -4.57
CA SER A 48 -5.42 -8.18 -5.51
C SER A 48 -6.48 -7.82 -6.56
N ALA A 49 -7.18 -6.69 -6.38
CA ALA A 49 -8.14 -6.15 -7.33
C ALA A 49 -7.55 -4.97 -8.12
N ALA A 50 -7.96 -4.80 -9.38
CA ALA A 50 -7.47 -3.72 -10.23
C ALA A 50 -8.08 -2.34 -9.89
N ASP A 51 -9.22 -2.31 -9.20
CA ASP A 51 -9.90 -1.07 -8.82
C ASP A 51 -9.25 -0.47 -7.56
N LEU A 52 -8.09 0.13 -7.74
CA LEU A 52 -7.34 0.80 -6.67
C LEU A 52 -7.74 2.27 -6.53
N PRO A 53 -7.77 2.80 -5.28
CA PRO A 53 -7.99 4.22 -5.03
C PRO A 53 -7.01 5.11 -5.80
N PRO A 54 -7.35 6.38 -6.02
CA PRO A 54 -6.44 7.32 -6.65
C PRO A 54 -5.17 7.49 -5.82
N VAL A 55 -4.01 7.53 -6.48
CA VAL A 55 -2.74 7.89 -5.84
C VAL A 55 -2.78 9.38 -5.50
N PRO A 56 -2.44 9.79 -4.25
CA PRO A 56 -2.38 11.21 -3.91
C PRO A 56 -1.39 11.96 -4.80
N ALA A 57 -1.80 13.08 -5.39
CA ALA A 57 -0.98 13.85 -6.34
C ALA A 57 0.34 14.38 -5.75
N ASP A 58 0.44 14.48 -4.42
CA ASP A 58 1.65 14.89 -3.70
C ASP A 58 2.60 13.73 -3.36
N THR A 59 2.29 12.50 -3.80
CA THR A 59 3.09 11.29 -3.52
C THR A 59 4.48 11.42 -4.13
N THR A 60 5.49 11.36 -3.27
CA THR A 60 6.91 11.47 -3.67
C THR A 60 7.66 10.13 -3.65
N ALA A 61 7.10 9.13 -2.95
CA ALA A 61 7.65 7.78 -2.88
C ALA A 61 6.53 6.79 -2.60
N VAL A 62 6.70 5.56 -3.09
CA VAL A 62 5.80 4.43 -2.86
C VAL A 62 6.60 3.29 -2.26
N VAL A 63 6.09 2.72 -1.17
CA VAL A 63 6.62 1.50 -0.59
C VAL A 63 5.64 0.37 -0.87
N VAL A 64 6.09 -0.64 -1.61
CA VAL A 64 5.31 -1.85 -1.87
C VAL A 64 5.73 -2.92 -0.87
N ALA A 65 4.85 -3.26 0.06
CA ALA A 65 5.07 -4.25 1.11
C ALA A 65 3.96 -5.32 1.08
N LEU A 66 3.82 -5.95 -0.09
CA LEU A 66 2.89 -7.04 -0.35
C LEU A 66 3.38 -8.35 0.29
N ALA A 67 2.46 -9.10 0.87
CA ALA A 67 2.71 -10.43 1.40
C ALA A 67 1.53 -11.34 1.05
N ALA A 68 1.84 -12.58 0.66
CA ALA A 68 0.84 -13.59 0.35
C ALA A 68 0.24 -14.18 1.64
N ASP A 69 -1.09 -14.40 1.63
CA ASP A 69 -1.84 -14.93 2.77
C ASP A 69 -1.69 -16.48 2.91
N SER A 70 -1.14 -17.17 1.90
CA SER A 70 -0.85 -18.61 1.95
C SER A 70 0.26 -19.01 0.98
N PRO A 71 0.95 -20.15 1.20
CA PRO A 71 2.08 -20.57 0.38
C PRO A 71 1.65 -21.39 -0.85
N THR A 72 0.65 -20.92 -1.59
CA THR A 72 0.21 -21.56 -2.85
C THR A 72 0.64 -20.71 -4.06
N GLU A 73 0.86 -21.34 -5.21
CA GLU A 73 1.23 -20.62 -6.43
C GLU A 73 0.20 -19.55 -6.80
N GLU A 74 -1.09 -19.89 -6.72
CA GLU A 74 -2.18 -18.98 -7.04
C GLU A 74 -2.14 -17.72 -6.17
N VAL A 75 -1.95 -17.88 -4.85
CA VAL A 75 -1.89 -16.74 -3.92
C VAL A 75 -0.59 -15.95 -4.09
N TYR A 76 0.54 -16.60 -4.40
CA TYR A 76 1.78 -15.90 -4.75
C TYR A 76 1.64 -15.08 -6.04
N ARG A 77 1.00 -15.63 -7.07
CA ARG A 77 0.77 -14.92 -8.34
C ARG A 77 -0.16 -13.73 -8.12
N ALA A 78 -1.24 -13.92 -7.36
CA ALA A 78 -2.16 -12.84 -7.00
C ALA A 78 -1.47 -11.74 -6.20
N ALA A 79 -0.68 -12.07 -5.18
CA ALA A 79 -0.03 -11.09 -4.33
C ALA A 79 1.15 -10.38 -5.02
N TYR A 80 2.07 -11.14 -5.62
CA TYR A 80 3.37 -10.59 -6.04
C TYR A 80 3.42 -10.17 -7.51
N VAL A 81 2.63 -10.80 -8.38
CA VAL A 81 2.58 -10.43 -9.80
C VAL A 81 1.41 -9.49 -10.03
N HIS A 82 0.18 -9.97 -9.84
CA HIS A 82 -1.00 -9.16 -10.12
C HIS A 82 -1.08 -7.95 -9.18
N GLY A 83 -0.86 -8.16 -7.88
CA GLY A 83 -0.89 -7.07 -6.91
C GLY A 83 0.15 -5.98 -7.16
N LEU A 84 1.36 -6.35 -7.59
CA LEU A 84 2.37 -5.37 -7.99
C LEU A 84 1.95 -4.66 -9.28
N SER A 85 1.48 -5.39 -10.30
CA SER A 85 0.99 -4.81 -11.55
C SER A 85 -0.11 -3.79 -11.32
N HIS A 86 -1.13 -4.10 -10.51
CA HIS A 86 -2.20 -3.14 -10.22
C HIS A 86 -1.70 -1.86 -9.55
N VAL A 87 -0.71 -1.97 -8.65
CA VAL A 87 -0.09 -0.78 -8.03
C VAL A 87 0.64 0.05 -9.08
N LEU A 88 1.39 -0.57 -9.99
CA LEU A 88 2.06 0.14 -11.08
C LEU A 88 1.06 0.79 -12.03
N ASP A 89 0.00 0.10 -12.42
CA ASP A 89 -1.07 0.63 -13.27
C ASP A 89 -1.73 1.87 -12.62
N ALA A 90 -1.94 1.86 -11.30
CA ALA A 90 -2.45 3.01 -10.56
C ALA A 90 -1.47 4.19 -10.58
N LEU A 91 -0.16 3.92 -10.47
CA LEU A 91 0.87 4.97 -10.56
C LEU A 91 0.98 5.56 -11.96
N GLU A 92 0.84 4.75 -13.02
CA GLU A 92 0.80 5.24 -14.41
C GLU A 92 -0.47 6.05 -14.71
N ARG A 93 -1.60 5.68 -14.11
CA ARG A 93 -2.87 6.37 -14.29
C ARG A 93 -2.89 7.75 -13.64
N ASP A 94 -2.29 7.87 -12.45
CA ASP A 94 -2.47 9.02 -11.55
C ASP A 94 -1.22 9.91 -11.43
N GLY A 95 -0.08 9.55 -12.06
CA GLY A 95 1.21 10.26 -12.04
C GLY A 95 1.63 10.85 -13.40
#